data_AF-A0AAU5LJE9-F1
#
_entry.id   AF-A0AAU5LJE9-F1
#
_cell.length_a   1.000
_cell.length_b   1.000
_cell.length_c   1.000
_cell.angle_alpha   90.00
_cell.angle_beta   90.00
_cell.angle_gamma   90.00
#
_symmetry.space_group_name_H-M   'P 1'
#
loop_
_entity.id
_entity.type
_entity.pdbx_description
1 polymer ?
#
loop_
_entity_poly.entity_id
_entity_poly.type
_entity_poly.pdbx_seq_one_letter_code
_entity_poly.pdbx_strand_id
1 'polypeptide(L)'
;MPGLRRILTDGESKVDRVLDEYARENGYRLLLKPRFRDVIDVDDMHLTGRERNFTFTAHFDFIAADAATSLPILAIEYDDARHRTDPEQRERDKIKDRLCQAAGLPMLRVDSQFARREGRWRVLGYILEMHEVGKAFHAAQQAGQVPWDEPFIHNLIIDMSNSSRPTFTGLDQAALERLSDLRGAGTIGPYGGWWRDVDGQIEACCVLDLLNGQFISSLVSIRKFAIEGISARAVADELATAELGWLMQRYEAGEPVALSAQQGNALLDRLGRDIRRAWSPEGWMMRWGSMPSSET
;
A
#
# COMPACT_ATOMS: atom_id res chain seq x y z
N MET A 1 -24.64 -17.05 24.32
CA MET A 1 -24.98 -16.06 25.37
C MET A 1 -26.03 -15.12 24.79
N PRO A 2 -27.30 -15.18 25.25
CA PRO A 2 -28.36 -14.30 24.75
C PRO A 2 -28.02 -12.83 25.04
N GLY A 3 -28.19 -11.93 24.07
CA GLY A 3 -28.03 -10.48 24.24
C GLY A 3 -26.62 -9.90 23.99
N LEU A 4 -25.59 -10.73 23.80
CA LEU A 4 -24.24 -10.26 23.48
C LEU A 4 -23.98 -10.31 21.97
N ARG A 5 -23.24 -9.32 21.45
CA ARG A 5 -22.73 -9.30 20.07
C ARG A 5 -21.22 -9.45 20.07
N ARG A 6 -20.67 -10.05 19.01
CA ARG A 6 -19.22 -10.02 18.77
C ARG A 6 -18.78 -8.57 18.57
N ILE A 7 -17.63 -8.21 19.15
CA ILE A 7 -17.03 -6.88 18.99
C ILE A 7 -16.51 -6.71 17.56
N LEU A 8 -15.84 -7.74 17.04
CA LEU A 8 -15.24 -7.76 15.71
C LEU A 8 -16.01 -8.70 14.77
N THR A 9 -16.19 -8.24 13.54
CA THR A 9 -16.55 -9.04 12.37
C THR A 9 -15.44 -10.01 12.00
N ASP A 10 -15.71 -10.96 11.09
CA ASP A 10 -14.69 -11.93 10.67
C ASP A 10 -13.56 -11.28 9.86
N GLY A 11 -13.82 -10.17 9.16
CA GLY A 11 -12.81 -9.37 8.46
C GLY A 11 -11.88 -8.66 9.45
N GLU A 12 -12.46 -7.92 10.39
CA GLU A 12 -11.72 -7.25 11.47
C GLU A 12 -10.92 -8.24 12.31
N SER A 13 -11.46 -9.43 12.59
CA SER A 13 -10.77 -10.48 13.37
C SER A 13 -9.50 -11.01 12.69
N LYS A 14 -9.36 -10.86 11.36
CA LYS A 14 -8.13 -11.24 10.64
C LYS A 14 -7.07 -10.15 10.76
N VAL A 15 -7.49 -8.89 10.70
CA VAL A 15 -6.63 -7.72 10.87
C VAL A 15 -6.13 -7.62 12.31
N ASP A 16 -7.03 -7.80 13.28
CA ASP A 16 -6.76 -7.82 14.72
C ASP A 16 -5.55 -8.69 15.08
N ARG A 17 -5.47 -9.92 14.55
CA ARG A 17 -4.33 -10.83 14.82
C ARG A 17 -2.98 -10.28 14.34
N VAL A 18 -2.97 -9.57 13.22
CA VAL A 18 -1.74 -8.95 12.69
C VAL A 18 -1.38 -7.72 13.51
N LEU A 19 -2.38 -6.93 13.92
CA LEU A 19 -2.20 -5.75 14.75
C LEU A 19 -1.75 -6.09 16.17
N ASP A 20 -2.22 -7.20 16.75
CA ASP A 20 -1.82 -7.66 18.08
C ASP A 20 -0.34 -8.09 18.10
N GLU A 21 0.10 -8.82 17.07
CA GLU A 21 1.50 -9.18 16.86
C GLU A 21 2.38 -7.92 16.73
N TYR A 22 1.99 -6.99 15.85
CA TYR A 22 2.63 -5.69 15.69
C TYR A 22 2.72 -4.89 16.99
N ALA A 23 1.62 -4.81 17.75
CA ALA A 23 1.57 -4.02 18.97
C ALA A 23 2.52 -4.61 20.03
N ARG A 24 2.51 -5.93 20.20
CA ARG A 24 3.40 -6.63 21.15
C ARG A 24 4.87 -6.42 20.83
N GLU A 25 5.24 -6.44 19.55
CA GLU A 25 6.64 -6.34 19.11
C GLU A 25 7.21 -4.93 19.25
N ASN A 26 6.35 -3.91 19.16
CA ASN A 26 6.76 -2.51 19.19
C ASN A 26 6.48 -1.79 20.52
N GLY A 27 6.08 -2.53 21.57
CA GLY A 27 5.79 -1.95 22.87
C GLY A 27 4.50 -1.10 22.88
N TYR A 28 3.52 -1.46 22.05
CA TYR A 28 2.22 -0.81 21.96
C TYR A 28 1.12 -1.64 22.61
N ARG A 29 -0.01 -0.99 22.85
CA ARG A 29 -1.28 -1.61 23.25
C ARG A 29 -2.28 -1.42 22.12
N LEU A 30 -2.93 -2.50 21.71
CA LEU A 30 -4.02 -2.46 20.76
C LEU A 30 -5.35 -2.21 21.48
N LEU A 31 -6.06 -1.16 21.10
CA LEU A 31 -7.39 -0.81 21.62
C LEU A 31 -8.44 -1.07 20.55
N LEU A 32 -9.51 -1.80 20.90
CA LEU A 32 -10.61 -2.13 20.01
C LEU A 32 -11.77 -1.16 20.18
N LYS A 33 -12.28 -0.62 19.07
CA LYS A 33 -13.48 0.22 19.04
C LYS A 33 -13.46 1.45 19.97
N PRO A 34 -12.32 2.13 20.23
CA PRO A 34 -12.32 3.30 21.11
C PRO A 34 -13.17 4.43 20.49
N ARG A 35 -13.87 5.20 21.33
CA ARG A 35 -14.63 6.35 20.84
C ARG A 35 -13.67 7.39 20.32
N PHE A 36 -14.08 8.14 19.30
CA PHE A 36 -13.23 9.15 18.67
C PHE A 36 -12.68 10.16 19.70
N ARG A 37 -13.55 10.65 20.60
CA ARG A 37 -13.21 11.62 21.66
C ARG A 37 -12.38 11.04 22.80
N ASP A 38 -12.26 9.73 22.90
CA ASP A 38 -11.35 9.10 23.89
C ASP A 38 -9.91 9.05 23.36
N VAL A 39 -9.71 9.33 22.06
CA VAL A 39 -8.42 9.24 21.36
C VAL A 39 -7.90 10.62 20.96
N ILE A 40 -8.79 11.49 20.47
CA ILE A 40 -8.43 12.83 20.00
C ILE A 40 -9.14 13.87 20.86
N ASP A 41 -8.36 14.77 21.45
CA ASP A 41 -8.88 16.00 22.03
C ASP A 41 -9.28 16.95 20.90
N VAL A 42 -10.56 17.30 20.89
CA VAL A 42 -11.18 18.12 19.84
C VAL A 42 -11.64 19.48 20.35
N ASP A 43 -11.38 19.80 21.62
CA ASP A 43 -11.94 20.99 22.25
C ASP A 43 -11.31 22.27 21.69
N ASP A 44 -10.02 22.23 21.35
CA ASP A 44 -9.30 23.33 20.69
C ASP A 44 -9.47 23.34 19.16
N MET A 45 -10.21 22.38 18.59
CA MET A 45 -10.44 22.30 17.15
C MET A 45 -11.62 23.16 16.71
N HIS A 46 -11.44 23.88 15.60
CA HIS A 46 -12.53 24.57 14.92
C HIS A 46 -13.43 23.56 14.19
N LEU A 47 -14.51 23.12 14.87
CA LEU A 47 -15.47 22.16 14.36
C LEU A 47 -16.76 22.81 13.87
N THR A 48 -17.24 22.40 12.70
CA THR A 48 -18.63 22.63 12.29
C THR A 48 -19.61 21.84 13.16
N GLY A 49 -20.91 22.19 13.13
CA GLY A 49 -21.93 21.44 13.89
C GLY A 49 -22.01 19.96 13.51
N ARG A 50 -21.82 19.63 12.23
CA ARG A 50 -21.80 18.24 11.74
C ARG A 50 -20.60 17.46 12.26
N GLU A 51 -19.41 18.06 12.22
CA GLU A 51 -18.19 17.43 12.73
C GLU A 51 -18.26 17.22 14.24
N ARG A 52 -18.80 18.19 14.97
CA ARG A 52 -19.05 18.05 16.41
C ARG A 52 -19.97 16.87 16.72
N ASN A 53 -21.04 16.67 15.95
CA ASN A 53 -21.93 15.52 16.12
C ASN A 53 -21.25 14.20 15.72
N PHE A 54 -20.43 14.23 14.67
CA PHE A 54 -19.64 13.08 14.25
C PHE A 54 -18.72 12.62 15.39
N THR A 55 -17.99 13.51 16.05
CA THR A 55 -17.04 13.11 17.12
C THR A 55 -17.73 12.45 18.32
N PHE A 56 -19.01 12.72 18.58
CA PHE A 56 -19.78 12.03 19.64
C PHE A 56 -20.26 10.62 19.25
N THR A 57 -20.35 10.32 17.96
CA THR A 57 -20.94 9.08 17.45
C THR A 57 -19.94 8.17 16.74
N ALA A 58 -18.74 8.68 16.46
CA ALA A 58 -17.68 7.97 15.77
C ALA A 58 -16.82 7.13 16.72
N HIS A 59 -16.34 6.02 16.18
CA HIS A 59 -15.34 5.16 16.78
C HIS A 59 -14.22 4.94 15.78
N PHE A 60 -13.03 4.63 16.28
CA PHE A 60 -12.00 3.97 15.49
C PHE A 60 -12.20 2.47 15.52
N ASP A 61 -11.78 1.73 14.49
CA ASP A 61 -11.81 0.26 14.59
C ASP A 61 -10.72 -0.24 15.52
N PHE A 62 -9.50 0.29 15.35
CA PHE A 62 -8.34 -0.02 16.16
C PHE A 62 -7.49 1.23 16.40
N ILE A 63 -6.87 1.30 17.58
CA ILE A 63 -5.81 2.25 17.91
C ILE A 63 -4.61 1.47 18.46
N ALA A 64 -3.43 1.68 17.88
CA ALA A 64 -2.18 1.35 18.55
C ALA A 64 -1.77 2.55 19.42
N ALA A 65 -1.64 2.33 20.72
CA ALA A 65 -1.19 3.33 21.68
C ALA A 65 0.13 2.90 22.30
N ASP A 66 1.03 3.85 22.55
CA ASP A 66 2.29 3.56 23.22
C ASP A 66 2.04 3.03 24.64
N ALA A 67 2.65 1.89 24.99
CA ALA A 67 2.30 1.21 26.24
C ALA A 67 2.81 1.95 27.50
N ALA A 68 3.79 2.84 27.36
CA ALA A 68 4.39 3.59 28.46
C ALA A 68 3.65 4.91 28.73
N THR A 69 3.29 5.63 27.68
CA THR A 69 2.68 6.97 27.73
C THR A 69 1.15 6.95 27.55
N SER A 70 0.61 5.85 27.03
CA SER A 70 -0.81 5.71 26.61
C SER A 70 -1.23 6.69 25.52
N LEU A 71 -0.28 7.33 24.81
CA LEU A 71 -0.59 8.20 23.69
C LEU A 71 -0.91 7.40 22.43
N PRO A 72 -1.95 7.77 21.65
CA PRO A 72 -2.23 7.15 20.36
C PRO A 72 -1.07 7.36 19.37
N ILE A 73 -0.65 6.29 18.70
CA ILE A 73 0.45 6.28 17.73
C ILE A 73 -0.07 6.10 16.30
N LEU A 74 -1.06 5.22 16.11
CA LEU A 74 -1.60 4.90 14.80
C LEU A 74 -3.07 4.50 14.91
N ALA A 75 -3.90 5.10 14.08
CA ALA A 75 -5.27 4.65 13.86
C ALA A 75 -5.34 3.65 12.70
N ILE A 76 -6.11 2.57 12.88
CA ILE A 76 -6.36 1.59 11.81
C ILE A 76 -7.87 1.41 11.65
N GLU A 77 -8.34 1.53 10.41
CA GLU A 77 -9.74 1.39 10.00
C GLU A 77 -9.88 0.23 9.01
N TYR A 78 -10.89 -0.63 9.21
CA TYR A 78 -11.20 -1.74 8.34
C TYR A 78 -12.38 -1.38 7.41
N ASP A 79 -12.09 -1.14 6.13
CA ASP A 79 -13.07 -0.80 5.11
C ASP A 79 -13.54 -2.06 4.34
N ASP A 80 -14.75 -2.57 4.61
CA ASP A 80 -15.35 -3.58 3.73
C ASP A 80 -15.69 -2.95 2.35
N ALA A 81 -15.27 -3.61 1.27
CA ALA A 81 -15.39 -3.12 -0.10
C ALA A 81 -16.83 -2.74 -0.50
N ARG A 82 -17.83 -3.32 0.17
CA ARG A 82 -19.26 -3.10 -0.08
C ARG A 82 -19.75 -1.70 0.32
N HIS A 83 -19.02 -0.98 1.17
CA HIS A 83 -19.45 0.34 1.70
C HIS A 83 -18.79 1.54 0.98
N ARG A 84 -17.98 1.30 -0.05
CA ARG A 84 -17.11 2.33 -0.66
C ARG A 84 -17.84 3.39 -1.49
N THR A 85 -19.03 3.08 -2.00
CA THR A 85 -19.79 3.99 -2.88
C THR A 85 -20.81 4.85 -2.15
N ASP A 86 -21.00 4.64 -0.84
CA ASP A 86 -21.97 5.39 -0.04
C ASP A 86 -21.50 6.85 0.16
N PRO A 87 -22.23 7.85 -0.35
CA PRO A 87 -21.88 9.26 -0.17
C PRO A 87 -21.81 9.69 1.30
N GLU A 88 -22.64 9.12 2.18
CA GLU A 88 -22.64 9.46 3.60
C GLU A 88 -21.36 8.93 4.27
N GLN A 89 -20.99 7.69 3.99
CA GLN A 89 -19.75 7.10 4.50
C GLN A 89 -18.53 7.87 4.00
N ARG A 90 -18.49 8.26 2.72
CA ARG A 90 -17.41 9.09 2.16
C ARG A 90 -17.26 10.42 2.89
N GLU A 91 -18.36 11.05 3.26
CA GLU A 91 -18.32 12.31 3.99
C GLU A 91 -17.82 12.12 5.44
N ARG A 92 -18.28 11.06 6.10
CA ARG A 92 -17.79 10.68 7.44
C ARG A 92 -16.30 10.37 7.44
N ASP A 93 -15.82 9.69 6.40
CA ASP A 93 -14.40 9.41 6.20
C ASP A 93 -13.59 10.69 6.05
N LYS A 94 -14.04 11.64 5.22
CA LYS A 94 -13.38 12.95 5.08
C LYS A 94 -13.28 13.71 6.39
N ILE A 95 -14.35 13.71 7.20
CA ILE A 95 -14.34 14.32 8.53
C ILE A 95 -13.30 13.62 9.41
N LYS A 96 -13.30 12.29 9.45
CA LYS A 96 -12.34 11.51 10.24
C LYS A 96 -10.89 11.80 9.81
N ASP A 97 -10.61 11.74 8.51
CA ASP A 97 -9.30 11.99 7.92
C ASP A 97 -8.80 13.40 8.29
N ARG A 98 -9.65 14.42 8.13
CA ARG A 98 -9.31 15.81 8.47
C ARG A 98 -8.98 15.98 9.96
N LEU A 99 -9.77 15.39 10.84
CA LEU A 99 -9.57 15.52 12.29
C LEU A 99 -8.35 14.74 12.78
N CYS A 100 -8.08 13.56 12.23
CA CYS A 100 -6.85 12.81 12.53
C CYS A 100 -5.61 13.59 12.07
N GLN A 101 -5.67 14.16 10.86
CA GLN A 101 -4.60 15.02 10.34
C GLN A 101 -4.37 16.24 11.24
N ALA A 102 -5.44 16.91 11.67
CA ALA A 102 -5.34 18.06 12.59
C ALA A 102 -4.76 17.68 13.96
N ALA A 103 -5.01 16.45 14.42
CA ALA A 103 -4.43 15.91 15.65
C ALA A 103 -3.00 15.38 15.50
N GLY A 104 -2.49 15.29 14.27
CA GLY A 104 -1.21 14.63 13.98
C GLY A 104 -1.24 13.11 14.20
N LEU A 105 -2.42 12.47 14.19
CA LEU A 105 -2.58 11.03 14.32
C LEU A 105 -2.56 10.37 12.92
N PRO A 106 -1.52 9.59 12.58
CA PRO A 106 -1.48 8.83 11.34
C PRO A 106 -2.64 7.84 11.27
N MET A 107 -3.16 7.59 10.07
CA MET A 107 -4.28 6.67 9.88
C MET A 107 -4.05 5.76 8.67
N LEU A 108 -4.21 4.47 8.92
CA LEU A 108 -4.11 3.39 7.93
C LEU A 108 -5.50 2.79 7.69
N ARG A 109 -5.97 2.86 6.44
CA ARG A 109 -7.20 2.17 6.00
C ARG A 109 -6.84 0.88 5.32
N VAL A 110 -7.37 -0.23 5.83
CA VAL A 110 -7.10 -1.57 5.34
C VAL A 110 -8.39 -2.26 4.95
N ASP A 111 -8.28 -3.28 4.12
CA ASP A 111 -9.39 -4.18 3.84
C ASP A 111 -8.90 -5.63 3.83
N SER A 112 -9.78 -6.58 3.50
CA SER A 112 -9.46 -8.01 3.46
C SER A 112 -8.21 -8.38 2.63
N GLN A 113 -7.84 -7.60 1.61
CA GLN A 113 -6.65 -7.84 0.79
C GLN A 113 -5.36 -7.66 1.58
N PHE A 114 -5.37 -6.87 2.66
CA PHE A 114 -4.18 -6.60 3.49
C PHE A 114 -3.84 -7.78 4.41
N ALA A 115 -4.81 -8.67 4.68
CA ALA A 115 -4.56 -9.86 5.49
C ALA A 115 -3.93 -11.01 4.69
N ARG A 116 -3.88 -10.92 3.35
CA ARG A 116 -3.29 -11.96 2.50
C ARG A 116 -1.77 -12.00 2.65
N ARG A 117 -1.19 -13.16 2.36
CA ARG A 117 0.27 -13.31 2.28
C ARG A 117 0.76 -12.95 0.89
N GLU A 118 1.92 -12.29 0.86
CA GLU A 118 2.69 -12.06 -0.35
C GLU A 118 4.15 -12.40 -0.04
N GLY A 119 4.66 -13.44 -0.70
CA GLY A 119 5.90 -14.10 -0.29
C GLY A 119 5.95 -14.40 1.22
N ARG A 120 6.94 -13.82 1.90
CA ARG A 120 7.15 -13.99 3.35
C ARG A 120 6.24 -13.12 4.21
N TRP A 121 5.64 -12.08 3.64
CA TRP A 121 4.90 -11.09 4.40
C TRP A 121 3.41 -11.42 4.44
N ARG A 122 2.72 -10.92 5.47
CA ARG A 122 1.34 -10.48 5.30
C ARG A 122 1.40 -9.04 4.85
N VAL A 123 0.58 -8.63 3.87
CA VAL A 123 0.65 -7.26 3.32
C VAL A 123 0.55 -6.19 4.41
N LEU A 124 -0.38 -6.35 5.36
CA LEU A 124 -0.49 -5.45 6.52
C LEU A 124 0.77 -5.44 7.39
N GLY A 125 1.35 -6.62 7.64
CA GLY A 125 2.57 -6.74 8.44
C GLY A 125 3.75 -6.02 7.78
N TYR A 126 3.92 -6.14 6.46
CA TYR A 126 4.94 -5.39 5.72
C TYR A 126 4.75 -3.88 5.85
N ILE A 127 3.51 -3.38 5.70
CA ILE A 127 3.22 -1.95 5.78
C ILE A 127 3.56 -1.40 7.18
N LEU A 128 3.17 -2.13 8.23
CA LEU A 128 3.44 -1.76 9.61
C LEU A 128 4.93 -1.84 9.95
N GLU A 129 5.65 -2.85 9.44
CA GLU A 129 7.10 -2.95 9.58
C GLU A 129 7.79 -1.76 8.92
N MET A 130 7.45 -1.43 7.66
CA MET A 130 8.03 -0.29 6.95
C MET A 130 7.68 1.04 7.60
N HIS A 131 6.54 1.14 8.29
CA HIS A 131 6.19 2.29 9.10
C HIS A 131 7.16 2.48 10.28
N GLU A 132 7.44 1.42 11.03
CA GLU A 132 8.36 1.46 12.17
C GLU A 132 9.81 1.69 11.73
N VAL A 133 10.24 1.03 10.65
CA VAL A 133 11.57 1.26 10.08
C VAL A 133 11.71 2.70 9.57
N GLY A 134 10.67 3.25 8.92
CA GLY A 134 10.65 4.64 8.48
C GLY A 134 10.79 5.63 9.64
N LYS A 135 10.04 5.41 10.73
CA LYS A 135 10.17 6.19 11.97
C LYS A 135 11.58 6.14 12.54
N ALA A 136 12.16 4.95 12.63
CA ALA A 136 13.52 4.77 13.12
C ALA A 136 14.54 5.47 12.22
N PHE A 137 14.37 5.42 10.90
CA PHE A 137 15.23 6.08 9.93
C PHE A 137 15.20 7.61 10.09
N HIS A 138 14.01 8.23 10.14
CA HIS A 138 13.92 9.69 10.30
C HIS A 138 14.37 10.14 11.69
N ALA A 139 14.15 9.35 12.75
CA ALA A 139 14.71 9.63 14.07
C ALA A 139 16.25 9.59 14.05
N ALA A 140 16.84 8.65 13.32
CA ALA A 140 18.29 8.56 13.13
C ALA A 140 18.84 9.76 12.33
N GLN A 141 18.10 10.28 11.34
CA GLN A 141 18.45 11.53 10.67
C GLN A 141 18.43 12.73 11.62
N GLN A 142 17.39 12.86 12.44
CA GLN A 142 17.29 13.92 13.45
C GLN A 142 18.42 13.85 14.49
N ALA A 143 18.88 12.64 14.81
CA ALA A 143 20.02 12.39 15.70
C ALA A 143 21.39 12.57 15.03
N GLY A 144 21.45 12.87 13.73
CA GLY A 144 22.70 13.03 12.96
C GLY A 144 23.42 11.72 12.66
N GLN A 145 22.75 10.57 12.81
CA GLN A 145 23.31 9.24 12.53
C GLN A 145 23.18 8.86 11.05
N VAL A 146 22.17 9.42 10.37
CA VAL A 146 21.93 9.27 8.94
C VAL A 146 21.95 10.66 8.30
N PRO A 147 22.63 10.85 7.15
CA PRO A 147 22.61 12.12 6.42
C PRO A 147 21.19 12.54 6.01
N TRP A 148 20.93 13.84 5.97
CA TRP A 148 19.62 14.39 5.57
C TRP A 148 19.28 14.17 4.09
N ASP A 149 20.29 13.99 3.25
CA ASP A 149 20.18 13.71 1.81
C ASP A 149 20.05 12.22 1.49
N GLU A 150 20.23 11.32 2.47
CA GLU A 150 19.98 9.89 2.30
C GLU A 150 18.46 9.64 2.24
N PRO A 151 17.94 9.09 1.13
CA PRO A 151 16.51 8.82 1.01
C PRO A 151 16.13 7.51 1.72
N PHE A 152 14.98 7.51 2.41
CA PHE A 152 14.38 6.24 2.85
C PHE A 152 13.74 5.51 1.67
N ILE A 153 14.32 4.36 1.29
CA ILE A 153 13.80 3.50 0.21
C ILE A 153 13.41 2.14 0.80
N HIS A 154 12.16 2.06 1.27
CA HIS A 154 11.58 0.88 1.95
C HIS A 154 11.80 -0.47 1.22
N ASN A 155 11.75 -0.49 -0.12
CA ASN A 155 11.92 -1.71 -0.91
C ASN A 155 13.39 -2.05 -1.25
N LEU A 156 14.37 -1.25 -0.79
CA LEU A 156 15.80 -1.55 -0.90
C LEU A 156 16.43 -2.02 0.42
N ILE A 157 15.62 -2.28 1.44
CA ILE A 157 16.10 -2.88 2.67
C ILE A 157 16.44 -4.34 2.39
N ILE A 158 17.68 -4.72 2.69
CA ILE A 158 18.20 -6.06 2.46
C ILE A 158 17.97 -6.90 3.72
N ASP A 159 17.27 -8.01 3.57
CA ASP A 159 17.26 -9.05 4.60
C ASP A 159 18.45 -10.00 4.43
N MET A 160 19.26 -10.06 5.49
CA MET A 160 20.45 -10.90 5.63
C MET A 160 20.20 -12.18 6.43
N SER A 161 18.97 -12.47 6.85
CA SER A 161 18.61 -13.67 7.60
C SER A 161 19.04 -14.95 6.89
N ASN A 162 19.03 -14.95 5.55
CA ASN A 162 19.71 -15.93 4.73
C ASN A 162 20.97 -15.34 4.09
N SER A 163 22.09 -15.42 4.81
CA SER A 163 23.39 -14.88 4.37
C SER A 163 23.87 -15.37 2.99
N SER A 164 23.36 -16.50 2.49
CA SER A 164 23.75 -17.05 1.19
C SER A 164 23.01 -16.41 0.00
N ARG A 165 21.83 -15.82 0.23
CA ARG A 165 21.03 -15.13 -0.80
C ARG A 165 20.29 -13.96 -0.14
N PRO A 166 20.93 -12.78 -0.05
CA PRO A 166 20.26 -11.58 0.43
C PRO A 166 19.04 -11.28 -0.46
N THR A 167 17.91 -10.96 0.17
CA THR A 167 16.68 -10.60 -0.55
C THR A 167 16.20 -9.23 -0.10
N PHE A 168 15.65 -8.45 -1.03
CA PHE A 168 14.98 -7.21 -0.67
C PHE A 168 13.64 -7.47 0.04
N THR A 169 13.20 -6.50 0.83
CA THR A 169 11.99 -6.57 1.63
C THR A 169 10.68 -6.42 0.86
N GLY A 170 10.72 -5.88 -0.36
CA GLY A 170 9.52 -5.55 -1.16
C GLY A 170 8.54 -6.72 -1.35
N LEU A 171 7.24 -6.42 -1.39
CA LEU A 171 6.19 -7.42 -1.66
C LEU A 171 6.33 -8.00 -3.08
N ASP A 172 6.88 -7.23 -4.01
CA ASP A 172 7.06 -7.59 -5.42
C ASP A 172 8.38 -8.30 -5.73
N GLN A 173 9.26 -8.50 -4.74
CA GLN A 173 10.62 -8.99 -4.97
C GLN A 173 10.66 -10.30 -5.76
N ALA A 174 9.81 -11.27 -5.41
CA ALA A 174 9.74 -12.56 -6.12
C ALA A 174 9.25 -12.41 -7.57
N ALA A 175 8.36 -11.46 -7.83
CA ALA A 175 7.89 -11.16 -9.17
C ALA A 175 8.98 -10.45 -9.99
N LEU A 176 9.69 -9.48 -9.40
CA LEU A 176 10.78 -8.77 -10.06
C LEU A 176 11.94 -9.71 -10.44
N GLU A 177 12.34 -10.61 -9.55
CA GLU A 177 13.35 -11.64 -9.85
C GLU A 177 12.91 -12.50 -11.05
N ARG A 178 11.67 -13.01 -11.03
CA ARG A 178 11.14 -13.82 -12.13
C ARG A 178 11.09 -13.05 -13.45
N LEU A 179 10.55 -11.84 -13.45
CA LEU A 179 10.43 -11.02 -14.64
C LEU A 179 11.82 -10.65 -15.19
N SER A 180 12.79 -10.41 -14.31
CA SER A 180 14.19 -10.21 -14.69
C SER A 180 14.78 -11.44 -15.39
N ASP A 181 14.58 -12.64 -14.83
CA ASP A 181 15.06 -13.89 -15.40
C ASP A 181 14.45 -14.18 -16.79
N LEU A 182 13.12 -14.03 -16.90
CA LEU A 182 12.39 -14.21 -18.16
C LEU A 182 12.84 -13.20 -19.23
N ARG A 183 13.06 -11.95 -18.83
CA ARG A 183 13.58 -10.91 -19.73
C ARG A 183 15.01 -11.21 -20.17
N GLY A 184 15.86 -11.68 -19.25
CA GLY A 184 17.23 -12.11 -19.55
C GLY A 184 17.28 -13.31 -20.50
N ALA A 185 16.30 -14.21 -20.40
CA ALA A 185 16.11 -15.33 -21.33
C ALA A 185 15.46 -14.92 -22.67
N GLY A 186 15.00 -13.68 -22.81
CA GLY A 186 14.33 -13.20 -24.01
C GLY A 186 12.99 -13.90 -24.27
N THR A 187 12.25 -14.29 -23.23
CA THR A 187 10.94 -14.95 -23.36
C THR A 187 9.76 -13.99 -23.23
N ILE A 188 10.02 -12.80 -22.68
CA ILE A 188 9.02 -11.76 -22.50
C ILE A 188 9.50 -10.45 -23.11
N GLY A 189 8.53 -9.59 -23.46
CA GLY A 189 8.78 -8.22 -23.86
C GLY A 189 8.95 -7.28 -22.65
N PRO A 190 8.88 -5.97 -22.89
CA PRO A 190 8.92 -4.98 -21.84
C PRO A 190 7.74 -5.08 -20.86
N TYR A 191 7.95 -4.61 -19.63
CA TYR A 191 6.90 -4.46 -18.62
C TYR A 191 7.10 -3.18 -17.81
N GLY A 192 6.01 -2.73 -17.18
CA GLY A 192 6.00 -1.47 -16.45
C GLY A 192 4.67 -1.23 -15.74
N GLY A 193 4.77 -0.45 -14.67
CA GLY A 193 3.64 -0.05 -13.82
C GLY A 193 3.24 1.40 -14.03
N TRP A 194 1.97 1.68 -13.74
CA TRP A 194 1.35 2.99 -13.76
C TRP A 194 0.35 3.09 -12.62
N TRP A 195 0.12 4.29 -12.12
CA TRP A 195 -0.85 4.50 -11.06
C TRP A 195 -1.63 5.79 -11.26
N ARG A 196 -2.77 5.90 -10.59
CA ARG A 196 -3.59 7.10 -10.52
C ARG A 196 -4.31 7.20 -9.18
N ASP A 197 -4.56 8.43 -8.75
CA ASP A 197 -5.43 8.73 -7.61
C ASP A 197 -6.87 8.90 -8.12
N VAL A 198 -7.80 8.10 -7.60
CA VAL A 198 -9.22 8.10 -7.98
C VAL A 198 -10.06 8.10 -6.71
N ASP A 199 -10.69 9.23 -6.40
CA ASP A 199 -11.66 9.35 -5.30
C ASP A 199 -11.14 8.84 -3.92
N GLY A 200 -9.86 9.12 -3.60
CA GLY A 200 -9.25 8.66 -2.35
C GLY A 200 -8.84 7.18 -2.36
N GLN A 201 -8.66 6.63 -3.55
CA GLN A 201 -8.01 5.34 -3.79
C GLN A 201 -6.78 5.56 -4.67
N ILE A 202 -5.80 4.68 -4.50
CA ILE A 202 -4.70 4.54 -5.45
C ILE A 202 -4.95 3.28 -6.26
N GLU A 203 -5.13 3.46 -7.57
CA GLU A 203 -5.16 2.37 -8.53
C GLU A 203 -3.79 2.24 -9.16
N ALA A 204 -3.19 1.06 -9.10
CA ALA A 204 -1.94 0.71 -9.76
C ALA A 204 -2.16 -0.42 -10.76
N CYS A 205 -1.62 -0.28 -11.96
CA CYS A 205 -1.74 -1.22 -13.05
C CYS A 205 -0.36 -1.55 -13.59
N CYS A 206 -0.03 -2.84 -13.68
CA CYS A 206 1.15 -3.29 -14.42
C CYS A 206 0.72 -3.93 -15.73
N VAL A 207 1.53 -3.72 -16.77
CA VAL A 207 1.36 -4.34 -18.09
C VAL A 207 2.68 -5.00 -18.48
N LEU A 208 2.57 -6.18 -19.07
CA LEU A 208 3.67 -6.98 -19.60
C LEU A 208 3.34 -7.35 -21.05
N ASP A 209 4.28 -7.08 -21.95
CA ASP A 209 4.22 -7.51 -23.34
C ASP A 209 4.72 -8.94 -23.49
N LEU A 210 4.00 -9.74 -24.27
CA LEU A 210 4.43 -11.05 -24.69
C LEU A 210 4.90 -11.01 -26.14
N LEU A 211 5.89 -11.84 -26.48
CA LEU A 211 6.53 -11.84 -27.80
C LEU A 211 5.59 -12.23 -28.94
N ASN A 212 4.48 -12.90 -28.62
CA ASN A 212 3.44 -13.26 -29.57
C ASN A 212 2.40 -12.14 -29.80
N GLY A 213 2.62 -10.94 -29.26
CA GLY A 213 1.72 -9.79 -29.37
C GLY A 213 0.54 -9.80 -28.39
N GLN A 214 0.49 -10.75 -27.47
CA GLN A 214 -0.44 -10.73 -26.33
C GLN A 214 0.11 -9.89 -25.17
N PHE A 215 -0.73 -9.66 -24.16
CA PHE A 215 -0.36 -8.89 -22.98
C PHE A 215 -0.79 -9.63 -21.71
N ILE A 216 -0.08 -9.43 -20.61
CA ILE A 216 -0.56 -9.74 -19.26
C ILE A 216 -0.69 -8.42 -18.52
N SER A 217 -1.75 -8.26 -17.73
CA SER A 217 -1.92 -7.06 -16.92
C SER A 217 -2.58 -7.36 -15.58
N SER A 218 -2.14 -6.64 -14.55
CA SER A 218 -2.74 -6.59 -13.23
C SER A 218 -3.31 -5.20 -12.96
N LEU A 219 -4.32 -5.12 -12.08
CA LEU A 219 -4.89 -3.87 -11.59
C LEU A 219 -5.24 -4.03 -10.11
N VAL A 220 -4.52 -3.30 -9.26
CA VAL A 220 -4.75 -3.24 -7.82
C VAL A 220 -5.34 -1.89 -7.47
N SER A 221 -6.32 -1.87 -6.57
CA SER A 221 -6.85 -0.64 -5.98
C SER A 221 -6.84 -0.76 -4.46
N ILE A 222 -6.19 0.20 -3.80
CA ILE A 222 -6.19 0.31 -2.34
C ILE A 222 -6.64 1.70 -1.90
N ARG A 223 -7.16 1.82 -0.68
CA ARG A 223 -7.50 3.12 -0.11
C ARG A 223 -6.23 3.92 0.15
N LYS A 224 -6.31 5.22 -0.10
CA LYS A 224 -5.23 6.13 0.26
C LYS A 224 -5.10 6.16 1.78
N PHE A 225 -3.87 6.13 2.25
CA PHE A 225 -3.53 6.30 3.66
C PHE A 225 -2.28 7.18 3.78
N ALA A 226 -2.06 7.72 4.97
CA ALA A 226 -0.95 8.60 5.27
C ALA A 226 -0.29 8.11 6.57
N ILE A 227 0.77 7.32 6.40
CA ILE A 227 1.68 6.91 7.46
C ILE A 227 3.11 7.17 7.00
N GLU A 228 4.02 7.28 7.97
CA GLU A 228 5.44 7.44 7.71
C GLU A 228 6.07 6.17 7.15
N GLY A 229 7.17 6.28 6.40
CA GLY A 229 7.94 5.16 5.88
C GLY A 229 7.40 4.53 4.59
N ILE A 230 6.08 4.40 4.44
CA ILE A 230 5.49 3.76 3.25
C ILE A 230 4.20 4.44 2.81
N SER A 231 4.06 4.63 1.49
CA SER A 231 2.88 5.26 0.90
C SER A 231 1.92 4.24 0.30
N ALA A 232 0.62 4.58 0.25
CA ALA A 232 -0.39 3.77 -0.43
C ALA A 232 -0.05 3.52 -1.91
N ARG A 233 0.59 4.50 -2.57
CA ARG A 233 1.07 4.32 -3.93
C ARG A 233 2.12 3.22 -4.03
N ALA A 234 3.13 3.27 -3.18
CA ALA A 234 4.21 2.28 -3.22
C ALA A 234 3.66 0.86 -2.99
N VAL A 235 2.78 0.70 -2.00
CA VAL A 235 2.10 -0.58 -1.75
C VAL A 235 1.28 -1.03 -2.96
N ALA A 236 0.51 -0.14 -3.58
CA ALA A 236 -0.29 -0.48 -4.75
C ALA A 236 0.58 -0.92 -5.93
N ASP A 237 1.69 -0.20 -6.18
CA ASP A 237 2.66 -0.50 -7.24
C ASP A 237 3.32 -1.89 -7.00
N GLU A 238 3.77 -2.17 -5.77
CA GLU A 238 4.35 -3.47 -5.42
C GLU A 238 3.30 -4.61 -5.54
N LEU A 239 2.08 -4.41 -5.04
CA LEU A 239 1.03 -5.43 -5.14
C LEU A 239 0.64 -5.70 -6.60
N ALA A 240 0.57 -4.67 -7.45
CA ALA A 240 0.29 -4.83 -8.88
C ALA A 240 1.42 -5.61 -9.56
N THR A 241 2.68 -5.35 -9.20
CA THR A 241 3.84 -6.08 -9.73
C THR A 241 3.85 -7.54 -9.26
N ALA A 242 3.55 -7.79 -7.98
CA ALA A 242 3.41 -9.14 -7.43
C ALA A 242 2.31 -9.94 -8.16
N GLU A 243 1.15 -9.32 -8.39
CA GLU A 243 0.04 -9.94 -9.12
C GLU A 243 0.41 -10.21 -10.59
N LEU A 244 1.19 -9.34 -11.23
CA LEU A 244 1.71 -9.58 -12.59
C LEU A 244 2.59 -10.84 -12.63
N GLY A 245 3.46 -11.03 -11.64
CA GLY A 245 4.29 -12.22 -11.51
C GLY A 245 3.47 -13.51 -11.36
N TRP A 246 2.38 -13.45 -10.57
CA TRP A 246 1.45 -14.58 -10.43
C TRP A 246 0.68 -14.88 -11.71
N LEU A 247 0.20 -13.84 -12.42
CA LEU A 247 -0.46 -14.01 -13.71
C LEU A 247 0.49 -14.60 -14.76
N MET A 248 1.78 -14.23 -14.75
CA MET A 248 2.78 -14.82 -15.63
C MET A 248 2.94 -16.33 -15.40
N GLN A 249 2.97 -16.77 -14.13
CA GLN A 249 3.05 -18.20 -13.81
C GLN A 249 1.83 -18.98 -14.34
N ARG A 250 0.64 -18.41 -14.21
CA ARG A 250 -0.60 -19.00 -14.76
C ARG A 250 -0.57 -19.07 -16.28
N TYR A 251 -0.05 -18.03 -16.93
CA TYR A 251 0.14 -18.02 -18.38
C TYR A 251 1.08 -19.15 -18.84
N GLU A 252 2.21 -19.34 -18.16
CA GLU A 252 3.15 -20.44 -18.47
C GLU A 252 2.54 -21.82 -18.23
N ALA A 253 1.60 -21.93 -17.28
CA ALA A 253 0.80 -23.13 -17.05
C ALA A 253 -0.30 -23.36 -18.10
N GLY A 254 -0.43 -22.47 -19.10
CA GLY A 254 -1.42 -22.57 -20.17
C GLY A 254 -2.80 -22.02 -19.80
N GLU A 255 -2.93 -21.30 -18.70
CA GLU A 255 -4.19 -20.69 -18.31
C GLU A 255 -4.50 -19.45 -19.16
N PRO A 256 -5.78 -19.19 -19.49
CA PRO A 256 -6.19 -18.10 -20.38
C PRO A 256 -6.22 -16.74 -19.65
N VAL A 257 -5.08 -16.30 -19.14
CA VAL A 257 -4.93 -15.02 -18.40
C VAL A 257 -4.38 -13.88 -19.26
N ALA A 258 -3.90 -14.19 -20.47
CA ALA A 258 -3.38 -13.18 -21.40
C ALA A 258 -4.51 -12.45 -22.15
N LEU A 259 -4.36 -11.14 -22.28
CA LEU A 259 -5.17 -10.29 -23.13
C LEU A 259 -4.73 -10.43 -24.59
N SER A 260 -5.70 -10.43 -25.51
CA SER A 260 -5.40 -10.31 -26.94
C SER A 260 -4.75 -8.96 -27.27
N ALA A 261 -4.13 -8.87 -28.45
CA ALA A 261 -3.52 -7.62 -28.91
C ALA A 261 -4.51 -6.45 -28.90
N GLN A 262 -5.77 -6.69 -29.29
CA GLN A 262 -6.82 -5.67 -29.28
C GLN A 262 -7.13 -5.21 -27.85
N GLN A 263 -7.27 -6.15 -26.91
CA GLN A 263 -7.57 -5.84 -25.51
C GLN A 263 -6.42 -5.10 -24.82
N GLY A 264 -5.17 -5.52 -25.06
CA GLY A 264 -3.99 -4.85 -24.53
C GLY A 264 -3.85 -3.42 -25.05
N ASN A 265 -4.03 -3.20 -26.36
CA ASN A 265 -4.01 -1.85 -26.93
C ASN A 265 -5.13 -0.96 -26.36
N ALA A 266 -6.34 -1.50 -26.19
CA ALA A 266 -7.45 -0.76 -25.58
C ALA A 266 -7.15 -0.40 -24.11
N LEU A 267 -6.45 -1.27 -23.38
CA LEU A 267 -6.01 -0.99 -22.02
C LEU A 267 -4.98 0.17 -22.00
N LEU A 268 -3.96 0.11 -22.85
CA LEU A 268 -2.95 1.18 -22.96
C LEU A 268 -3.59 2.52 -23.31
N ASP A 269 -4.58 2.52 -24.20
CA ASP A 269 -5.36 3.71 -24.54
C ASP A 269 -6.11 4.31 -23.35
N ARG A 270 -6.72 3.45 -22.53
CA ARG A 270 -7.42 3.88 -21.32
C ARG A 270 -6.48 4.45 -20.26
N LEU A 271 -5.25 3.94 -20.19
CA LEU A 271 -4.24 4.43 -19.26
C LEU A 271 -3.72 5.83 -19.66
N GLY A 272 -3.68 6.12 -20.96
CA GLY A 272 -3.47 7.48 -21.48
C GLY A 272 -2.38 7.59 -22.55
N ARG A 273 -2.33 8.74 -23.24
CA ARG A 273 -1.42 8.95 -24.39
C ARG A 273 0.06 8.89 -24.03
N ASP A 274 0.45 9.40 -22.86
CA ASP A 274 1.85 9.37 -22.42
C ASP A 274 2.31 7.93 -22.13
N ILE A 275 1.41 7.11 -21.60
CA ILE A 275 1.63 5.68 -21.35
C ILE A 275 1.77 4.94 -22.66
N ARG A 276 0.88 5.21 -23.62
CA ARG A 276 0.97 4.64 -24.97
C ARG A 276 2.27 5.01 -25.67
N ARG A 277 2.77 6.24 -25.47
CA ARG A 277 4.06 6.69 -26.02
C ARG A 277 5.23 5.98 -25.34
N ALA A 278 5.19 5.81 -24.02
CA ALA A 278 6.22 5.08 -23.28
C ALA A 278 6.30 3.60 -23.69
N TRP A 279 5.17 3.03 -24.15
CA TRP A 279 5.07 1.65 -24.61
C TRP A 279 5.40 1.44 -26.10
N SER A 280 5.75 2.50 -26.83
CA SER A 280 6.20 2.37 -28.22
C SER A 280 7.68 1.97 -28.27
N PRO A 281 8.17 1.39 -29.39
CA PRO A 281 9.60 1.12 -29.57
C PRO A 281 10.50 2.35 -29.32
N GLU A 282 10.02 3.55 -29.64
CA GLU A 282 10.71 4.83 -29.40
C GLU A 282 10.70 5.24 -27.92
N GLY A 283 9.60 4.99 -27.20
CA GLY A 283 9.48 5.27 -25.77
C GLY A 283 10.42 4.45 -24.89
N TRP A 284 10.66 3.20 -25.27
CA TRP A 284 11.60 2.31 -24.58
C TRP A 284 13.07 2.72 -24.76
N MET A 285 13.45 3.22 -25.94
CA MET A 285 14.80 3.74 -26.20
C MET A 285 15.12 4.99 -25.37
N MET A 286 14.13 5.84 -25.05
CA MET A 286 14.34 7.02 -24.20
C MET A 286 14.57 6.70 -22.72
N ARG A 287 14.05 5.58 -22.19
CA ARG A 287 14.26 5.18 -20.78
C ARG A 287 15.65 4.57 -20.50
N TRP A 288 16.37 4.12 -21.52
CA TRP A 288 17.64 3.40 -21.36
C TRP A 288 18.77 3.90 -22.28
N GLY A 289 18.57 4.99 -23.02
CA GLY A 289 19.51 5.45 -24.05
C GLY A 289 19.61 6.96 -24.18
N SER A 290 19.81 7.70 -23.09
CA SER A 290 20.51 9.00 -23.03
C SER A 290 20.34 9.64 -21.66
N MET A 291 21.29 9.41 -20.75
CA MET A 291 21.70 10.53 -19.90
C MET A 291 22.48 11.48 -20.82
N PRO A 292 22.07 12.75 -21.00
CA PRO A 292 23.04 13.75 -21.37
C PRO A 292 24.04 13.81 -20.21
N SER A 293 25.29 13.46 -20.48
CA SER A 293 26.42 13.92 -19.68
C SER A 293 26.30 15.43 -19.61
N SER A 294 25.93 15.99 -18.46
CA SER A 294 26.12 17.42 -18.21
C SER A 294 27.61 17.65 -17.98
N GLU A 295 28.36 17.73 -19.09
CA GLU A 295 29.53 18.59 -19.14
C GLU A 295 29.06 20.03 -19.39
N THR A 296 29.73 20.95 -18.69
CA THR A 296 29.60 22.42 -18.60
C THR A 296 28.43 22.97 -17.81
#